data_AF-A0A3G8H072-F1
#
_entry.id   AF-A0A3G8H072-F1
#
_cell.length_a   1.000
_cell.length_b   1.000
_cell.length_c   1.000
_cell.angle_alpha   90.00
_cell.angle_beta   90.00
_cell.angle_gamma   90.00
#
_symmetry.space_group_name_H-M   'P 1'
#
loop_
_entity.id
_entity.type
_entity.pdbx_description
1 polymer ?
#
loop_
_entity_poly.entity_id
_entity_poly.type
_entity_poly.pdbx_seq_one_letter_code
_entity_poly.pdbx_strand_id
1 'polypeptide(L)'
;MFTLSKDEFLARNRISEEKWIKSGCTWNELKAIADHYLAGQKDLTTSAEMFASMMQRIKPVHSVRFRVKNVEHLLEKIVRKRADKRPQKKYQTISVDDYQEVVTDLVGIRALHLFKADCFSIDKEIRAGWRLKEKPVAYVRQGDPVEFREQLRNHGFKIKEHDAGYRSVHYVASTRPGIRDIPVEIQVRTIFEEGWSEIDHEVRYPNFLNDPMIEYFLGIFNRISGAADEMGSFVRKLTASMETGEERLKLARLERDAAMEDVRQALSEAQQERELSGTLRNSLAKAEKELKRLRENSEVVDNLSEDTPTRRLWRERSAYLSQLKASLSPPPLFSSQLDGKQESE
;
A
#
# COMPACT_ATOMS: atom_id res chain seq x y z
N MET A 1 36.16 -12.60 -11.80
CA MET A 1 35.98 -12.99 -13.22
C MET A 1 34.78 -13.94 -13.28
N PHE A 2 33.90 -13.76 -14.26
CA PHE A 2 32.70 -14.56 -14.46
C PHE A 2 33.07 -15.90 -15.11
N THR A 3 32.60 -17.01 -14.52
CA THR A 3 33.13 -18.36 -14.77
C THR A 3 32.22 -19.27 -15.58
N LEU A 4 30.95 -18.91 -15.80
CA LEU A 4 30.01 -19.74 -16.55
C LEU A 4 30.40 -19.77 -18.04
N SER A 5 30.15 -20.91 -18.69
CA SER A 5 30.17 -21.02 -20.15
C SER A 5 28.85 -20.50 -20.75
N LYS A 6 28.85 -20.22 -22.07
CA LYS A 6 27.65 -19.82 -22.81
C LYS A 6 26.53 -20.86 -22.62
N ASP A 7 26.86 -22.14 -22.81
CA ASP A 7 25.87 -23.21 -22.82
C ASP A 7 25.25 -23.42 -21.44
N GLU A 8 26.06 -23.36 -20.37
CA GLU A 8 25.55 -23.40 -19.00
C GLU A 8 24.63 -22.22 -18.68
N PHE A 9 24.99 -21.02 -19.11
CA PHE A 9 24.16 -19.82 -18.92
C PHE A 9 22.81 -19.96 -19.63
N LEU A 10 22.80 -20.38 -20.89
CA LEU A 10 21.57 -20.57 -21.66
C LEU A 10 20.68 -21.65 -21.03
N ALA A 11 21.26 -22.76 -20.60
CA ALA A 11 20.54 -23.87 -19.96
C ALA A 11 19.90 -23.43 -18.63
N ARG A 12 20.67 -22.78 -17.74
CA ARG A 12 20.19 -22.33 -16.42
C ARG A 12 19.08 -21.30 -16.52
N ASN A 13 19.16 -20.40 -17.50
CA ASN A 13 18.18 -19.34 -17.71
C ASN A 13 17.05 -19.73 -18.69
N ARG A 14 17.02 -21.00 -19.14
CA ARG A 14 16.02 -21.54 -20.07
C ARG A 14 15.85 -20.67 -21.32
N ILE A 15 16.98 -20.19 -21.85
CA ILE A 15 17.01 -19.35 -23.05
C ILE A 15 17.10 -20.28 -24.26
N SER A 16 16.08 -20.27 -25.11
CA SER A 16 16.11 -21.03 -26.36
C SER A 16 17.12 -20.44 -27.35
N GLU A 17 17.64 -21.29 -28.23
CA GLU A 17 18.58 -20.86 -29.28
C GLU A 17 17.97 -19.77 -30.18
N GLU A 18 16.67 -19.88 -30.49
CA GLU A 18 15.93 -18.85 -31.23
C GLU A 18 15.95 -17.49 -30.50
N LYS A 19 15.71 -17.49 -29.18
CA LYS A 19 15.74 -16.27 -28.36
C LYS A 19 17.17 -15.70 -28.27
N TRP A 20 18.17 -16.57 -28.18
CA TRP A 20 19.58 -16.18 -28.19
C TRP A 20 19.96 -15.50 -29.53
N ILE A 21 19.68 -16.13 -30.66
CA ILE A 21 19.95 -15.59 -31.99
C ILE A 21 19.24 -14.25 -32.17
N LYS A 22 17.96 -14.17 -31.80
CA LYS A 22 17.16 -12.94 -31.89
C LYS A 22 17.71 -11.80 -31.03
N SER A 23 18.37 -12.12 -29.91
CA SER A 23 18.96 -11.09 -29.05
C SER A 23 20.12 -10.36 -29.71
N GLY A 24 20.81 -10.98 -30.68
CA GLY A 24 22.01 -10.42 -31.31
C GLY A 24 23.20 -10.20 -30.36
N CYS A 25 23.13 -10.68 -29.11
CA CYS A 25 24.24 -10.59 -28.17
C CYS A 25 25.39 -11.52 -28.56
N THR A 26 26.62 -11.08 -28.35
CA THR A 26 27.76 -11.99 -28.34
C THR A 26 28.11 -12.42 -26.91
N TRP A 27 28.67 -13.62 -26.75
CA TRP A 27 29.08 -14.10 -25.43
C TRP A 27 30.18 -13.24 -24.82
N ASN A 28 31.11 -12.74 -25.65
CA ASN A 28 32.20 -11.88 -25.21
C ASN A 28 31.69 -10.54 -24.65
N GLU A 29 30.69 -9.92 -25.28
CA GLU A 29 30.04 -8.71 -24.76
C GLU A 29 29.42 -8.95 -23.38
N LEU A 30 28.64 -10.03 -23.23
CA LEU A 30 27.99 -10.35 -21.95
C LEU A 30 29.02 -10.66 -20.86
N LYS A 31 30.10 -11.37 -21.20
CA LYS A 31 31.18 -11.66 -20.25
C LYS A 31 31.90 -10.39 -19.80
N ALA A 32 32.18 -9.46 -20.72
CA ALA A 32 32.79 -8.18 -20.38
C ALA A 32 31.91 -7.35 -19.43
N ILE A 33 30.59 -7.32 -19.67
CA ILE A 33 29.63 -6.68 -18.77
C ILE A 33 29.62 -7.38 -17.40
N ALA A 34 29.65 -8.70 -17.37
CA ALA A 34 29.66 -9.48 -16.13
C ALA A 34 30.91 -9.21 -15.29
N ASP A 35 32.09 -9.20 -15.91
CA ASP A 35 33.35 -8.94 -15.24
C ASP A 35 33.40 -7.51 -14.66
N HIS A 36 32.98 -6.52 -15.45
CA HIS A 36 32.89 -5.13 -14.99
C HIS A 36 31.87 -4.98 -13.83
N TYR A 37 30.72 -5.64 -13.94
CA TYR A 37 29.69 -5.62 -12.89
C TYR A 37 30.17 -6.24 -11.58
N LEU A 38 30.86 -7.38 -11.64
CA LEU A 38 31.42 -8.03 -10.45
C LEU A 38 32.50 -7.18 -9.79
N ALA A 39 33.31 -6.46 -10.57
CA ALA A 39 34.32 -5.54 -10.04
C ALA A 39 33.67 -4.35 -9.29
N GLY A 40 32.59 -3.78 -9.82
CA GLY A 40 31.87 -2.65 -9.21
C GLY A 40 30.75 -3.03 -8.24
N GLN A 41 30.58 -4.30 -7.89
CA GLN A 41 29.43 -4.76 -7.10
C GLN A 41 29.41 -4.18 -5.68
N LYS A 42 30.58 -3.96 -5.07
CA LYS A 42 30.69 -3.35 -3.74
C LYS A 42 30.12 -1.93 -3.71
N ASP A 43 30.44 -1.13 -4.74
CA ASP A 43 29.95 0.25 -4.84
C ASP A 43 28.43 0.31 -5.00
N LEU A 44 27.85 -0.64 -5.74
CA LEU A 44 26.40 -0.79 -5.85
C LEU A 44 25.76 -1.16 -4.51
N THR A 45 26.38 -2.05 -3.74
CA THR A 45 25.92 -2.42 -2.39
C THR A 45 25.95 -1.22 -1.45
N THR A 46 27.06 -0.49 -1.40
CA THR A 46 27.16 0.73 -0.56
C THR A 46 26.13 1.78 -0.95
N SER A 47 25.89 1.96 -2.26
CA SER A 47 24.84 2.85 -2.76
C SER A 47 23.45 2.41 -2.30
N ALA A 48 23.19 1.09 -2.32
CA ALA A 48 21.93 0.50 -1.87
C ALA A 48 21.70 0.70 -0.37
N GLU A 49 22.71 0.45 0.45
CA GLU A 49 22.69 0.64 1.91
C GLU A 49 22.42 2.10 2.30
N MET A 50 23.10 3.02 1.61
CA MET A 50 22.91 4.45 1.81
C MET A 50 21.46 4.86 1.47
N PHE A 51 20.92 4.39 0.34
CA PHE A 51 19.53 4.63 -0.04
C PHE A 51 18.54 4.05 0.96
N ALA A 52 18.76 2.80 1.36
CA ALA A 52 17.90 2.13 2.32
C ALA A 52 17.86 2.88 3.65
N SER A 53 19.02 3.35 4.12
CA SER A 53 19.14 4.13 5.36
C SER A 53 18.39 5.47 5.28
N MET A 54 18.43 6.15 4.15
CA MET A 54 17.66 7.39 3.96
C MET A 54 16.15 7.11 3.92
N MET A 55 15.74 6.06 3.20
CA MET A 55 14.33 5.66 3.08
C MET A 55 13.73 5.26 4.43
N GLN A 56 14.49 4.62 5.32
CA GLN A 56 14.03 4.26 6.67
C GLN A 56 13.70 5.48 7.55
N ARG A 57 14.24 6.67 7.24
CA ARG A 57 13.94 7.90 8.00
C ARG A 57 12.58 8.51 7.64
N ILE A 58 11.96 8.06 6.56
CA ILE A 58 10.64 8.53 6.14
C ILE A 58 9.61 7.91 7.09
N LYS A 59 8.97 8.72 7.94
CA LYS A 59 8.11 8.26 9.05
C LYS A 59 7.07 7.17 8.68
N PRO A 60 6.36 7.24 7.54
CA PRO A 60 5.39 6.20 7.17
C PRO A 60 6.01 4.90 6.63
N VAL A 61 7.32 4.85 6.39
CA VAL A 61 8.04 3.62 6.01
C VAL A 61 8.27 2.80 7.26
N HIS A 62 7.71 1.59 7.29
CA HIS A 62 7.86 0.64 8.39
C HIS A 62 9.19 -0.10 8.33
N SER A 63 9.56 -0.61 7.16
CA SER A 63 10.81 -1.32 6.97
C SER A 63 11.31 -1.19 5.54
N VAL A 64 12.63 -1.27 5.37
CA VAL A 64 13.26 -1.21 4.05
C VAL A 64 14.13 -2.43 3.84
N ARG A 65 13.97 -3.07 2.68
CA ARG A 65 14.90 -4.09 2.18
C ARG A 65 15.59 -3.55 0.95
N PHE A 66 16.83 -3.96 0.73
CA PHE A 66 17.52 -3.67 -0.52
C PHE A 66 18.08 -4.95 -1.10
N ARG A 67 18.31 -4.91 -2.42
CA ARG A 67 18.92 -6.00 -3.18
C ARG A 67 19.78 -5.40 -4.28
N VAL A 68 20.98 -5.95 -4.41
CA VAL A 68 21.79 -5.78 -5.62
C VAL A 68 21.52 -6.95 -6.56
N LYS A 69 21.35 -6.67 -7.84
CA LYS A 69 20.97 -7.68 -8.82
C LYS A 69 22.04 -8.77 -8.96
N ASN A 70 21.62 -10.00 -9.17
CA ASN A 70 22.56 -11.08 -9.48
C ASN A 70 23.10 -10.90 -10.91
N VAL A 71 24.40 -11.17 -11.11
CA VAL A 71 25.06 -11.03 -12.41
C VAL A 71 24.41 -11.89 -13.50
N GLU A 72 24.03 -13.13 -13.19
CA GLU A 72 23.37 -14.03 -14.14
C GLU A 72 22.00 -13.48 -14.55
N HIS A 73 21.22 -12.98 -13.59
CA HIS A 73 19.92 -12.33 -13.85
C HIS A 73 20.06 -10.98 -14.59
N LEU A 74 21.20 -10.30 -14.46
CA LEU A 74 21.51 -9.12 -15.27
C LEU A 74 21.68 -9.52 -16.75
N LEU A 75 22.51 -10.54 -17.02
CA LEU A 75 22.73 -11.03 -18.38
C LEU A 75 21.44 -11.58 -19.00
N GLU A 76 20.65 -12.37 -18.25
CA GLU A 76 19.35 -12.87 -18.69
C GLU A 76 18.43 -11.72 -19.10
N LYS A 77 18.36 -10.65 -18.29
CA LYS A 77 17.52 -9.50 -18.59
C LYS A 77 17.97 -8.80 -19.88
N ILE A 78 19.28 -8.66 -20.11
CA ILE A 78 19.81 -8.04 -21.33
C ILE A 78 19.39 -8.85 -22.56
N VAL A 79 19.64 -10.17 -22.54
CA VAL A 79 19.27 -11.08 -23.64
C VAL A 79 17.76 -11.04 -23.89
N ARG A 80 16.95 -11.14 -22.83
CA ARG A 80 15.49 -11.09 -22.93
C ARG A 80 15.00 -9.76 -23.51
N LYS A 81 15.53 -8.62 -23.05
CA LYS A 81 15.11 -7.29 -23.51
C LYS A 81 15.53 -6.97 -24.93
N ARG A 82 16.65 -7.53 -25.41
CA ARG A 82 17.03 -7.46 -26.83
C ARG A 82 16.17 -8.37 -27.71
N ALA A 83 15.78 -9.54 -27.20
CA ALA A 83 14.93 -10.50 -27.94
C ALA A 83 13.41 -10.20 -27.90
N ASP A 84 12.97 -9.21 -27.11
CA ASP A 84 11.55 -8.79 -27.01
C ASP A 84 10.99 -8.45 -28.40
N LYS A 85 9.67 -8.62 -28.62
CA LYS A 85 9.02 -8.32 -29.91
C LYS A 85 9.18 -6.86 -30.36
N ARG A 86 9.34 -5.94 -29.40
CA ARG A 86 9.63 -4.52 -29.62
C ARG A 86 10.78 -4.12 -28.69
N PRO A 87 12.04 -4.37 -29.08
CA PRO A 87 13.18 -4.08 -28.21
C PRO A 87 13.31 -2.56 -28.03
N GLN A 88 13.39 -2.11 -26.79
CA GLN A 88 13.62 -0.68 -26.52
C GLN A 88 15.01 -0.30 -27.04
N LYS A 89 15.12 0.84 -27.73
CA LYS A 89 16.38 1.30 -28.34
C LYS A 89 17.57 1.26 -27.37
N LYS A 90 17.35 1.64 -26.10
CA LYS A 90 18.38 1.61 -25.04
C LYS A 90 19.04 0.25 -24.81
N TYR A 91 18.32 -0.84 -25.06
CA TYR A 91 18.88 -2.20 -24.90
C TYR A 91 19.58 -2.71 -26.15
N GLN A 92 19.33 -2.14 -27.33
CA GLN A 92 19.92 -2.63 -28.59
C GLN A 92 21.43 -2.38 -28.64
N THR A 93 21.88 -1.24 -28.14
CA THR A 93 23.30 -0.81 -28.17
C THR A 93 24.03 -0.98 -26.83
N ILE A 94 23.44 -1.71 -25.87
CA ILE A 94 24.01 -1.84 -24.53
C ILE A 94 25.40 -2.49 -24.56
N SER A 95 26.31 -1.96 -23.75
CA SER A 95 27.74 -2.24 -23.71
C SER A 95 28.27 -2.14 -22.27
N VAL A 96 29.57 -2.37 -22.07
CA VAL A 96 30.22 -2.23 -20.76
C VAL A 96 30.17 -0.78 -20.24
N ASP A 97 30.12 0.21 -21.13
CA ASP A 97 30.19 1.62 -20.75
C ASP A 97 28.85 2.19 -20.29
N ASP A 98 27.73 1.69 -20.80
CA ASP A 98 26.40 2.27 -20.61
C ASP A 98 25.40 1.35 -19.87
N TYR A 99 25.70 0.06 -19.67
CA TYR A 99 24.74 -0.86 -19.04
C TYR A 99 24.28 -0.42 -17.65
N GLN A 100 25.15 0.26 -16.89
CA GLN A 100 24.83 0.79 -15.56
C GLN A 100 23.76 1.88 -15.61
N GLU A 101 23.65 2.62 -16.72
CA GLU A 101 22.63 3.66 -16.90
C GLU A 101 21.35 3.10 -17.53
N VAL A 102 21.50 2.13 -18.45
CA VAL A 102 20.39 1.52 -19.20
C VAL A 102 19.55 0.60 -18.30
N VAL A 103 20.19 -0.19 -17.44
CA VAL A 103 19.54 -1.15 -16.55
C VAL A 103 19.17 -0.44 -15.25
N THR A 104 17.89 -0.11 -15.11
CA THR A 104 17.40 0.71 -14.00
C THR A 104 17.23 -0.02 -12.67
N ASP A 105 17.30 -1.35 -12.67
CA ASP A 105 17.06 -2.23 -11.51
C ASP A 105 18.32 -2.97 -11.05
N LEU A 106 19.51 -2.39 -11.25
CA LEU A 106 20.76 -2.93 -10.69
C LEU A 106 20.74 -2.86 -9.16
N VAL A 107 20.24 -1.75 -8.63
CA VAL A 107 19.94 -1.54 -7.21
C VAL A 107 18.44 -1.45 -7.05
N GLY A 108 17.87 -2.38 -6.30
CA GLY A 108 16.45 -2.40 -5.94
C GLY A 108 16.26 -2.09 -4.46
N ILE A 109 15.40 -1.12 -4.16
CA ILE A 109 14.96 -0.76 -2.81
C ILE A 109 13.48 -1.11 -2.69
N ARG A 110 13.11 -1.81 -1.62
CA ARG A 110 11.72 -2.07 -1.25
C ARG A 110 11.40 -1.36 0.05
N ALA A 111 10.54 -0.36 -0.01
CA ALA A 111 10.06 0.36 1.16
C ALA A 111 8.65 -0.14 1.50
N LEU A 112 8.54 -0.79 2.65
CA LEU A 112 7.30 -1.37 3.14
C LEU A 112 6.60 -0.37 4.05
N HIS A 113 5.30 -0.18 3.84
CA HIS A 113 4.45 0.63 4.72
C HIS A 113 3.26 -0.19 5.22
N LEU A 114 2.58 0.30 6.25
CA LEU A 114 1.49 -0.44 6.88
C LEU A 114 0.14 -0.22 6.18
N PHE A 115 -0.13 1.01 5.75
CA PHE A 115 -1.44 1.38 5.23
C PHE A 115 -1.34 1.96 3.82
N LYS A 116 -2.29 1.64 2.95
CA LYS A 116 -2.25 2.08 1.54
C LYS A 116 -2.11 3.58 1.35
N ALA A 117 -2.82 4.39 2.14
CA ALA A 117 -2.77 5.86 2.02
C ALA A 117 -1.39 6.46 2.36
N ASP A 118 -0.53 5.74 3.08
CA ASP A 118 0.80 6.23 3.44
C ASP A 118 1.73 6.35 2.22
N CYS A 119 1.38 5.69 1.12
CA CYS A 119 2.12 5.77 -0.14
C CYS A 119 2.21 7.21 -0.69
N PHE A 120 1.21 8.07 -0.42
CA PHE A 120 1.21 9.47 -0.87
C PHE A 120 2.18 10.34 -0.05
N SER A 121 2.25 10.11 1.27
CA SER A 121 3.23 10.78 2.12
C SER A 121 4.65 10.35 1.75
N ILE A 122 4.84 9.06 1.46
CA ILE A 122 6.13 8.53 0.99
C ILE A 122 6.48 9.11 -0.39
N ASP A 123 5.53 9.20 -1.32
CA ASP A 123 5.72 9.82 -2.64
C ASP A 123 6.26 11.24 -2.53
N LYS A 124 5.66 12.05 -1.64
CA LYS A 124 6.09 13.43 -1.40
C LYS A 124 7.55 13.49 -0.96
N GLU A 125 7.93 12.68 0.02
CA GLU A 125 9.31 12.62 0.52
C GLU A 125 10.29 12.11 -0.56
N ILE A 126 9.90 11.10 -1.34
CA ILE A 126 10.74 10.59 -2.45
C ILE A 126 10.98 11.68 -3.49
N ARG A 127 9.94 12.40 -3.90
CA ARG A 127 10.07 13.46 -4.92
C ARG A 127 10.82 14.69 -4.42
N ALA A 128 10.76 14.97 -3.12
CA ALA A 128 11.53 16.04 -2.50
C ALA A 128 13.01 15.65 -2.34
N GLY A 129 13.30 14.40 -2.00
CA GLY A 129 14.65 13.92 -1.71
C GLY A 129 15.49 13.53 -2.92
N TRP A 130 14.87 13.06 -4.01
CA TRP A 130 15.61 12.47 -5.14
C TRP A 130 15.12 12.90 -6.52
N ARG A 131 16.07 13.01 -7.45
CA ARG A 131 15.79 13.22 -8.87
C ARG A 131 15.31 11.93 -9.52
N LEU A 132 14.06 11.93 -9.99
CA LEU A 132 13.48 10.84 -10.75
C LEU A 132 13.92 10.87 -12.23
N LYS A 133 14.37 9.73 -12.75
CA LYS A 133 14.70 9.55 -14.18
C LYS A 133 13.46 9.29 -15.04
N GLU A 134 12.43 8.68 -14.46
CA GLU A 134 11.19 8.31 -15.15
C GLU A 134 9.97 8.76 -14.34
N LYS A 135 8.82 8.92 -15.01
CA LYS A 135 7.55 9.16 -14.30
C LYS A 135 7.22 7.93 -13.43
N PRO A 136 6.84 8.12 -12.15
CA PRO A 136 6.55 7.01 -11.28
C PRO A 136 5.31 6.26 -11.76
N VAL A 137 5.35 4.94 -11.61
CA VAL A 137 4.35 4.01 -12.14
C VAL A 137 3.65 3.34 -10.98
N ALA A 138 2.33 3.43 -10.92
CA ALA A 138 1.53 2.70 -9.95
C ALA A 138 0.89 1.49 -10.64
N TYR A 139 1.25 0.29 -10.20
CA TYR A 139 0.59 -0.94 -10.59
C TYR A 139 -0.64 -1.14 -9.72
N VAL A 140 -1.79 -1.30 -10.37
CA VAL A 140 -3.10 -1.50 -9.74
C VAL A 140 -3.74 -2.76 -10.29
N ARG A 141 -4.73 -3.30 -9.57
CA ARG A 141 -5.50 -4.48 -9.97
C ARG A 141 -6.94 -4.12 -10.32
N GLN A 142 -7.54 -4.83 -11.27
CA GLN A 142 -9.00 -4.83 -11.50
C GLN A 142 -9.79 -5.06 -10.20
N GLY A 143 -10.65 -4.09 -9.87
CA GLY A 143 -11.43 -4.08 -8.62
C GLY A 143 -10.87 -3.21 -7.50
N ASP A 144 -9.67 -2.64 -7.64
CA ASP A 144 -9.19 -1.60 -6.70
C ASP A 144 -10.12 -0.37 -6.74
N PRO A 145 -10.37 0.30 -5.59
CA PRO A 145 -11.29 1.43 -5.51
C PRO A 145 -10.99 2.51 -6.53
N VAL A 146 -12.02 2.97 -7.25
CA VAL A 146 -11.90 4.01 -8.29
C VAL A 146 -11.28 5.28 -7.71
N GLU A 147 -11.71 5.68 -6.52
CA GLU A 147 -11.20 6.85 -5.78
C GLU A 147 -9.68 6.78 -5.58
N PHE A 148 -9.15 5.60 -5.23
CA PHE A 148 -7.72 5.41 -5.02
C PHE A 148 -6.93 5.52 -6.34
N ARG A 149 -7.48 4.98 -7.44
CA ARG A 149 -6.90 5.12 -8.79
C ARG A 149 -6.88 6.58 -9.25
N GLU A 150 -7.94 7.33 -8.95
CA GLU A 150 -8.02 8.77 -9.26
C GLU A 150 -7.04 9.58 -8.43
N GLN A 151 -6.92 9.30 -7.13
CA GLN A 151 -5.91 9.92 -6.27
C GLN A 151 -4.49 9.72 -6.82
N LEU A 152 -4.14 8.50 -7.22
CA LEU A 152 -2.85 8.22 -7.86
C LEU A 152 -2.68 9.02 -9.17
N ARG A 153 -3.72 9.13 -10.00
CA ARG A 153 -3.63 9.95 -11.22
C ARG A 153 -3.43 11.44 -10.90
N ASN A 154 -4.12 11.96 -9.88
CA ASN A 154 -4.01 13.35 -9.43
C ASN A 154 -2.61 13.67 -8.86
N HIS A 155 -1.95 12.69 -8.24
CA HIS A 155 -0.54 12.80 -7.80
C HIS A 155 0.47 12.58 -8.95
N GLY A 156 0.00 12.48 -10.20
CA GLY A 156 0.83 12.41 -11.39
C GLY A 156 1.46 11.03 -11.67
N PHE A 157 0.93 9.96 -11.09
CA PHE A 157 1.38 8.60 -11.37
C PHE A 157 0.88 8.10 -12.71
N LYS A 158 1.73 7.33 -13.42
CA LYS A 158 1.30 6.53 -14.56
C LYS A 158 0.66 5.24 -14.04
N ILE A 159 -0.65 5.11 -14.22
CA ILE A 159 -1.37 3.89 -13.82
C ILE A 159 -1.13 2.78 -14.85
N LYS A 160 -0.77 1.60 -14.37
CA LYS A 160 -0.74 0.36 -15.16
C LYS A 160 -1.53 -0.70 -14.43
N GLU A 161 -2.41 -1.36 -15.16
CA GLU A 161 -3.09 -2.53 -14.62
C GLU A 161 -2.24 -3.78 -14.87
N HIS A 162 -2.20 -4.68 -13.88
CA HIS A 162 -1.46 -5.92 -13.99
C HIS A 162 -2.40 -7.13 -13.88
N ASP A 163 -2.34 -8.03 -14.88
CA ASP A 163 -3.28 -9.15 -15.04
C ASP A 163 -3.25 -10.12 -13.85
N ALA A 164 -2.06 -10.40 -13.31
CA ALA A 164 -1.89 -11.26 -12.13
C ALA A 164 -2.26 -10.58 -10.78
N GLY A 165 -2.82 -9.36 -10.79
CA GLY A 165 -3.25 -8.67 -9.57
C GLY A 165 -2.14 -8.02 -8.75
N TYR A 166 -0.95 -7.87 -9.34
CA TYR A 166 0.21 -7.24 -8.72
C TYR A 166 -0.03 -5.75 -8.41
N ARG A 167 0.31 -5.34 -7.19
CA ARG A 167 0.19 -3.96 -6.70
C ARG A 167 1.52 -3.48 -6.15
N SER A 168 1.97 -2.32 -6.62
CA SER A 168 3.17 -1.64 -6.12
C SER A 168 3.31 -0.28 -6.79
N VAL A 169 3.90 0.69 -6.08
CA VAL A 169 4.30 1.96 -6.66
C VAL A 169 5.80 1.94 -6.94
N HIS A 170 6.18 2.19 -8.19
CA HIS A 170 7.56 2.11 -8.68
C HIS A 170 8.10 3.49 -9.02
N TYR A 171 9.32 3.74 -8.57
CA TYR A 171 10.11 4.92 -8.89
C TYR A 171 11.45 4.49 -9.47
N VAL A 172 11.96 5.26 -10.43
CA VAL A 172 13.35 5.14 -10.87
C VAL A 172 14.05 6.43 -10.44
N ALA A 173 14.72 6.35 -9.29
CA ALA A 173 15.53 7.43 -8.75
C ALA A 173 16.97 7.36 -9.29
N SER A 174 17.73 8.41 -9.08
CA SER A 174 19.16 8.45 -9.41
C SER A 174 19.98 8.94 -8.24
N THR A 175 21.19 8.39 -8.11
CA THR A 175 22.17 8.81 -7.11
C THR A 175 23.56 8.93 -7.70
N ARG A 176 24.33 9.85 -7.11
CA ARG A 176 25.75 10.09 -7.41
C ARG A 176 26.59 9.94 -6.14
N PRO A 177 26.87 8.71 -5.69
CA PRO A 177 27.85 8.50 -4.64
C PRO A 177 29.29 8.74 -5.13
N GLY A 178 29.51 8.77 -6.46
CA GLY A 178 30.79 9.08 -7.10
C GLY A 178 30.61 9.82 -8.42
N ILE A 179 31.39 9.45 -9.45
CA ILE A 179 31.42 10.16 -10.75
C ILE A 179 30.19 9.87 -11.62
N ARG A 180 29.56 8.68 -11.48
CA ARG A 180 28.47 8.21 -12.35
C ARG A 180 27.11 8.20 -11.64
N ASP A 181 26.05 8.43 -12.43
CA ASP A 181 24.66 8.34 -12.01
C ASP A 181 24.19 6.88 -11.95
N ILE A 182 24.01 6.34 -10.75
CA ILE A 182 23.46 4.99 -10.57
C ILE A 182 21.93 5.09 -10.48
N PRO A 183 21.17 4.45 -11.40
CA PRO A 183 19.72 4.34 -11.27
C PRO A 183 19.36 3.37 -10.14
N VAL A 184 18.40 3.76 -9.33
CA VAL A 184 17.86 2.98 -8.21
C VAL A 184 16.37 2.78 -8.43
N GLU A 185 15.93 1.53 -8.53
CA GLU A 185 14.51 1.19 -8.58
C GLU A 185 13.96 1.12 -7.15
N ILE A 186 13.01 2.00 -6.83
CA ILE A 186 12.33 2.01 -5.53
C ILE A 186 10.92 1.46 -5.72
N GLN A 187 10.58 0.44 -4.95
CA GLN A 187 9.27 -0.19 -4.92
C GLN A 187 8.64 0.07 -3.55
N VAL A 188 7.54 0.82 -3.54
CA VAL A 188 6.77 1.12 -2.34
C VAL A 188 5.55 0.20 -2.33
N ARG A 189 5.39 -0.55 -1.23
CA ARG A 189 4.37 -1.60 -1.08
C ARG A 189 3.87 -1.69 0.35
N THR A 190 2.65 -2.19 0.54
CA THR A 190 2.22 -2.61 1.87
C THR A 190 2.91 -3.91 2.30
N ILE A 191 2.90 -4.23 3.60
CA ILE A 191 3.40 -5.52 4.10
C ILE A 191 2.63 -6.69 3.47
N PHE A 192 1.31 -6.54 3.26
CA PHE A 192 0.49 -7.59 2.65
C PHE A 192 0.78 -7.76 1.16
N GLU A 193 0.99 -6.65 0.43
CA GLU A 193 1.41 -6.70 -0.98
C GLU A 193 2.78 -7.36 -1.17
N GLU A 194 3.74 -7.08 -0.27
CA GLU A 194 5.04 -7.75 -0.28
C GLU A 194 4.91 -9.23 0.07
N GLY A 195 4.16 -9.58 1.12
CA GLY A 195 3.95 -10.96 1.53
C GLY A 195 3.35 -11.81 0.41
N TRP A 196 2.33 -11.28 -0.28
CA TRP A 196 1.77 -11.93 -1.46
C TRP A 196 2.78 -12.03 -2.61
N SER A 197 3.48 -10.94 -2.93
CA SER A 197 4.40 -10.90 -4.07
C SER A 197 5.60 -11.85 -3.89
N GLU A 198 6.11 -12.02 -2.67
CA GLU A 198 7.21 -12.93 -2.38
C GLU A 198 6.75 -14.39 -2.46
N ILE A 199 5.54 -14.71 -1.98
CA ILE A 199 4.94 -16.05 -2.11
C ILE A 199 4.67 -16.38 -3.58
N ASP A 200 4.09 -15.46 -4.35
CA ASP A 200 3.85 -15.63 -5.80
C ASP A 200 5.17 -15.90 -6.54
N HIS A 201 6.22 -15.15 -6.22
CA HIS A 201 7.53 -15.32 -6.83
C HIS A 201 8.18 -16.67 -6.47
N GLU A 202 8.17 -17.07 -5.21
CA GLU A 202 8.76 -18.33 -4.74
C GLU A 202 8.02 -19.56 -5.29
N VAL A 203 6.69 -19.48 -5.41
CA VAL A 203 5.88 -20.61 -5.90
C VAL A 203 5.93 -20.73 -7.43
N ARG A 204 5.80 -19.61 -8.16
CA ARG A 204 5.83 -19.68 -9.64
C ARG A 204 7.21 -20.03 -10.17
N TYR A 205 8.26 -19.52 -9.53
CA TYR A 205 9.61 -19.67 -10.05
C TYR A 205 10.38 -20.81 -9.36
N PRO A 206 11.04 -21.71 -10.11
CA PRO A 206 11.11 -21.76 -11.58
C PRO A 206 10.07 -22.70 -12.21
N ASN A 207 9.33 -23.51 -11.44
CA ASN A 207 8.69 -24.72 -11.99
C ASN A 207 7.23 -24.58 -12.41
N PHE A 208 6.50 -23.56 -11.95
CA PHE A 208 5.04 -23.52 -12.04
C PHE A 208 4.49 -22.26 -12.72
N LEU A 209 5.27 -21.68 -13.66
CA LEU A 209 4.95 -20.42 -14.33
C LEU A 209 3.53 -20.37 -14.94
N ASN A 210 2.99 -21.51 -15.37
CA ASN A 210 1.70 -21.62 -16.08
C ASN A 210 0.78 -22.72 -15.51
N ASP A 211 0.92 -23.10 -14.24
CA ASP A 211 0.00 -24.08 -13.64
C ASP A 211 -1.34 -23.41 -13.27
N PRO A 212 -2.49 -23.82 -13.86
CA PRO A 212 -3.77 -23.14 -13.66
C PRO A 212 -4.28 -23.22 -12.20
N MET A 213 -3.94 -24.29 -11.48
CA MET A 213 -4.37 -24.46 -10.09
C MET A 213 -3.58 -23.52 -9.18
N ILE A 214 -2.27 -23.41 -9.39
CA ILE A 214 -1.41 -22.47 -8.67
C ILE A 214 -1.83 -21.03 -8.96
N GLU A 215 -2.12 -20.69 -10.22
CA GLU A 215 -2.62 -19.36 -10.57
C GLU A 215 -3.94 -19.03 -9.85
N TYR A 216 -4.87 -19.99 -9.77
CA TYR A 216 -6.13 -19.83 -9.05
C TYR A 216 -5.92 -19.56 -7.55
N PHE A 217 -5.08 -20.36 -6.87
CA PHE A 217 -4.80 -20.17 -5.44
C PHE A 217 -4.04 -18.87 -5.16
N LEU A 218 -3.07 -18.49 -6.00
CA LEU A 218 -2.37 -17.21 -5.90
C LEU A 218 -3.33 -16.03 -6.12
N GLY A 219 -4.34 -16.19 -6.98
CA GLY A 219 -5.42 -15.23 -7.16
C GLY A 219 -6.34 -15.08 -5.94
N ILE A 220 -6.63 -16.18 -5.22
CA ILE A 220 -7.31 -16.12 -3.91
C ILE A 220 -6.43 -15.38 -2.89
N PHE A 221 -5.16 -15.76 -2.79
CA PHE A 221 -4.24 -15.17 -1.83
C PHE A 221 -4.05 -13.66 -2.07
N ASN A 222 -4.05 -13.23 -3.34
CA ASN A 222 -4.01 -11.81 -3.72
C ASN A 222 -5.23 -11.05 -3.19
N ARG A 223 -6.42 -11.65 -3.29
CA ARG A 223 -7.68 -11.07 -2.78
C ARG A 223 -7.66 -10.92 -1.27
N ILE A 224 -7.23 -11.97 -0.55
CA ILE A 224 -7.14 -11.94 0.91
C ILE A 224 -6.15 -10.86 1.36
N SER A 225 -5.00 -10.76 0.71
CA SER A 225 -3.99 -9.74 1.02
C SER A 225 -4.53 -8.32 0.81
N GLY A 226 -5.26 -8.10 -0.29
CA GLY A 226 -5.94 -6.83 -0.55
C GLY A 226 -7.03 -6.49 0.49
N ALA A 227 -7.83 -7.47 0.90
CA ALA A 227 -8.85 -7.29 1.93
C ALA A 227 -8.24 -6.99 3.31
N ALA A 228 -7.09 -7.60 3.63
CA ALA A 228 -6.35 -7.33 4.86
C ALA A 228 -5.82 -5.88 4.90
N ASP A 229 -5.30 -5.36 3.79
CA ASP A 229 -4.90 -3.96 3.65
C ASP A 229 -6.05 -2.98 3.88
N GLU A 230 -7.21 -3.28 3.28
CA GLU A 230 -8.42 -2.45 3.42
C GLU A 230 -8.94 -2.48 4.85
N MET A 231 -8.96 -3.67 5.47
CA MET A 231 -9.39 -3.83 6.86
C MET A 231 -8.44 -3.11 7.83
N GLY A 232 -7.13 -3.17 7.62
CA GLY A 232 -6.17 -2.40 8.41
C GLY A 232 -6.42 -0.89 8.28
N SER A 233 -6.68 -0.43 7.06
CA SER A 233 -7.03 0.98 6.80
C SER A 233 -8.34 1.40 7.47
N PHE A 234 -9.33 0.51 7.52
CA PHE A 234 -10.60 0.73 8.21
C PHE A 234 -10.42 0.83 9.72
N VAL A 235 -9.67 -0.10 10.34
CA VAL A 235 -9.37 -0.07 11.78
C VAL A 235 -8.70 1.24 12.16
N ARG A 236 -7.72 1.70 11.38
CA ARG A 236 -7.07 3.00 11.61
C ARG A 236 -8.04 4.17 11.59
N LYS A 237 -8.97 4.19 10.63
CA LYS A 237 -10.01 5.24 10.55
C LYS A 237 -10.96 5.19 11.75
N LEU A 238 -11.33 3.97 12.19
CA LEU A 238 -12.21 3.77 13.34
C LEU A 238 -11.55 4.30 14.63
N THR A 239 -10.29 3.93 14.89
CA THR A 239 -9.55 4.41 16.08
C THR A 239 -9.47 5.93 16.10
N ALA A 240 -9.10 6.57 14.99
CA ALA A 240 -9.03 8.02 14.90
C ALA A 240 -10.40 8.70 15.16
N SER A 241 -11.50 8.11 14.67
CA SER A 241 -12.85 8.60 14.94
C SER A 241 -13.26 8.43 16.40
N MET A 242 -12.84 7.35 17.06
CA MET A 242 -13.11 7.11 18.47
C MET A 242 -12.36 8.10 19.35
N GLU A 243 -11.07 8.33 19.08
CA GLU A 243 -10.25 9.33 19.77
C GLU A 243 -10.86 10.73 19.68
N THR A 244 -11.28 11.14 18.47
CA THR A 244 -11.95 12.43 18.25
C THR A 244 -13.27 12.53 19.02
N GLY A 245 -14.03 11.43 19.09
CA GLY A 245 -15.28 11.34 19.84
C GLY A 245 -15.06 11.47 21.35
N GLU A 246 -14.03 10.80 21.88
CA GLU A 246 -13.64 10.88 23.29
C GLU A 246 -13.16 12.29 23.67
N GLU A 247 -12.37 12.94 22.81
CA GLU A 247 -11.93 14.33 23.02
C GLU A 247 -13.11 15.29 23.09
N ARG A 248 -14.07 15.17 22.16
CA ARG A 248 -15.30 15.97 22.19
C ARG A 248 -16.11 15.74 23.45
N LEU A 249 -16.22 14.48 23.90
CA LEU A 249 -16.94 14.14 25.12
C LEU A 249 -16.25 14.71 26.37
N LYS A 250 -14.91 14.69 26.42
CA LYS A 250 -14.13 15.32 27.50
C LYS A 250 -14.35 16.83 27.55
N LEU A 251 -14.30 17.51 26.40
CA LEU A 251 -14.57 18.95 26.30
C LEU A 251 -16.00 19.29 26.77
N ALA A 252 -17.01 18.57 26.29
CA ALA A 252 -18.40 18.78 26.70
C ALA A 252 -18.61 18.54 28.21
N ARG A 253 -17.88 17.58 28.81
CA ARG A 253 -17.92 17.36 30.28
C ARG A 253 -17.29 18.53 31.03
N LEU A 254 -16.16 19.05 30.58
CA LEU A 254 -15.50 20.21 31.18
C LEU A 254 -16.38 21.47 31.13
N GLU A 255 -17.00 21.74 29.98
CA GLU A 255 -17.94 22.86 29.80
C GLU A 255 -19.16 22.72 30.71
N ARG A 256 -19.72 21.50 30.80
CA ARG A 256 -20.84 21.21 31.69
C ARG A 256 -20.46 21.42 33.16
N ASP A 257 -19.30 20.96 33.58
CA ASP A 257 -18.85 21.06 34.97
C ASP A 257 -18.58 22.54 35.34
N ALA A 258 -18.02 23.33 34.41
CA ALA A 258 -17.88 24.78 34.59
C ALA A 258 -19.24 25.48 34.70
N ALA A 259 -20.18 25.20 33.79
CA ALA A 259 -21.52 25.77 33.84
C ALA A 259 -22.29 25.37 35.12
N MET A 260 -22.07 24.16 35.63
CA MET A 260 -22.64 23.71 36.90
C MET A 260 -22.09 24.48 38.09
N GLU A 261 -20.81 24.86 38.06
CA GLU A 261 -20.20 25.68 39.10
C GLU A 261 -20.70 27.12 39.05
N ASP A 262 -20.82 27.72 37.86
CA ASP A 262 -21.42 29.04 37.67
C ASP A 262 -22.87 29.08 38.20
N VAL A 263 -23.66 28.03 37.90
CA VAL A 263 -25.03 27.90 38.39
C VAL A 263 -25.07 27.76 39.92
N ARG A 264 -24.12 27.02 40.53
CA ARG A 264 -24.01 26.92 42.00
C ARG A 264 -23.66 28.25 42.63
N GLN A 265 -22.74 29.01 42.03
CA GLN A 265 -22.33 30.31 42.52
C GLN A 265 -23.49 31.31 42.46
N ALA A 266 -24.20 31.38 41.33
CA ALA A 266 -25.40 32.21 41.19
C ALA A 266 -26.52 31.82 42.18
N LEU A 267 -26.69 30.52 42.47
CA LEU A 267 -27.62 30.05 43.49
C LEU A 267 -27.22 30.49 44.90
N SER A 268 -25.94 30.47 45.22
CA SER A 268 -25.41 30.92 46.51
C SER A 268 -25.63 32.43 46.70
N GLU A 269 -25.32 33.22 45.66
CA GLU A 269 -25.56 34.67 45.65
C GLU A 269 -27.05 34.99 45.78
N ALA A 270 -27.91 34.31 45.03
CA ALA A 270 -29.36 34.46 45.15
C ALA A 270 -29.91 33.98 46.51
N GLN A 271 -29.26 33.01 47.16
CA GLN A 271 -29.60 32.59 48.53
C GLN A 271 -29.19 33.63 49.57
N GLN A 272 -28.04 34.28 49.41
CA GLN A 272 -27.65 35.43 50.24
C GLN A 272 -28.61 36.62 50.04
N GLU A 273 -29.03 36.92 48.81
CA GLU A 273 -30.06 37.94 48.56
C GLU A 273 -31.44 37.53 49.09
N ARG A 274 -31.77 36.23 49.13
CA ARG A 274 -33.00 35.67 49.74
C ARG A 274 -33.08 35.88 51.24
N GLU A 275 -31.96 35.81 51.97
CA GLU A 275 -31.95 36.08 53.41
C GLU A 275 -32.37 37.55 53.70
N LEU A 276 -32.17 38.45 52.74
CA LEU A 276 -32.56 39.86 52.83
C LEU A 276 -34.02 40.17 52.46
N SER A 277 -34.77 39.29 51.78
CA SER A 277 -36.12 39.62 51.27
C SER A 277 -37.15 38.52 51.54
N GLY A 278 -37.88 38.65 52.66
CA GLY A 278 -38.78 37.65 53.23
C GLY A 278 -40.05 37.28 52.42
N THR A 279 -40.28 37.85 51.25
CA THR A 279 -41.51 37.62 50.46
C THR A 279 -41.46 36.45 49.46
N LEU A 280 -40.29 35.82 49.25
CA LEU A 280 -40.10 34.84 48.16
C LEU A 280 -40.41 33.35 48.48
N ARG A 281 -40.74 33.00 49.73
CA ARG A 281 -40.97 31.60 50.15
C ARG A 281 -42.08 30.88 49.36
N ASN A 282 -43.11 31.60 48.92
CA ASN A 282 -44.25 31.01 48.21
C ASN A 282 -43.93 30.73 46.73
N SER A 283 -43.04 31.50 46.13
CA SER A 283 -42.59 31.30 44.73
C SER A 283 -41.61 30.13 44.62
N LEU A 284 -40.80 29.92 45.67
CA LEU A 284 -39.83 28.84 45.84
C LEU A 284 -40.44 27.44 45.71
N ALA A 285 -41.53 27.20 46.45
CA ALA A 285 -42.22 25.92 46.47
C ALA A 285 -42.81 25.58 45.09
N LYS A 286 -43.08 26.60 44.27
CA LYS A 286 -43.54 26.45 42.90
C LYS A 286 -42.37 26.09 41.97
N ALA A 287 -41.25 26.78 42.08
CA ALA A 287 -40.05 26.53 41.28
C ALA A 287 -39.41 25.16 41.58
N GLU A 288 -39.35 24.71 42.83
CA GLU A 288 -38.85 23.37 43.20
C GLU A 288 -39.72 22.24 42.61
N LYS A 289 -41.04 22.48 42.52
CA LYS A 289 -41.99 21.55 41.90
C LYS A 289 -41.80 21.47 40.38
N GLU A 290 -41.52 22.59 39.73
CA GLU A 290 -41.19 22.67 38.30
C GLU A 290 -39.84 21.98 38.00
N LEU A 291 -38.84 22.15 38.88
CA LEU A 291 -37.49 21.58 38.74
C LEU A 291 -37.50 20.05 38.94
N LYS A 292 -38.36 19.54 39.82
CA LYS A 292 -38.61 18.09 39.96
C LYS A 292 -39.27 17.51 38.72
N ARG A 293 -40.22 18.24 38.13
CA ARG A 293 -40.91 17.84 36.89
C ARG A 293 -39.97 17.84 35.68
N LEU A 294 -39.03 18.78 35.61
CA LEU A 294 -38.00 18.83 34.57
C LEU A 294 -36.94 17.72 34.74
N ARG A 295 -36.60 17.35 35.97
CA ARG A 295 -35.73 16.19 36.25
C ARG A 295 -36.37 14.87 35.81
N GLU A 296 -37.64 14.66 36.13
CA GLU A 296 -38.41 13.48 35.70
C GLU A 296 -38.56 13.44 34.16
N ASN A 297 -38.66 14.58 33.48
CA ASN A 297 -38.59 14.65 32.01
C ASN A 297 -37.17 14.44 31.45
N SER A 298 -36.11 14.72 32.20
CA SER A 298 -34.73 14.49 31.75
C SER A 298 -34.30 13.01 31.85
N GLU A 299 -34.87 12.24 32.78
CA GLU A 299 -34.68 10.78 32.84
C GLU A 299 -35.25 10.07 31.60
N VAL A 300 -36.23 10.68 30.92
CA VAL A 300 -36.74 10.20 29.62
C VAL A 300 -35.76 10.47 28.47
N VAL A 301 -34.87 11.48 28.60
CA VAL A 301 -33.85 11.82 27.60
C VAL A 301 -32.59 10.96 27.78
N ASP A 302 -32.28 10.51 28.99
CA ASP A 302 -31.17 9.55 29.21
C ASP A 302 -31.43 8.19 28.54
N ASN A 303 -32.69 7.81 28.32
CA ASN A 303 -33.09 6.65 27.50
C ASN A 303 -32.94 6.87 25.98
N LEU A 304 -32.56 8.06 25.52
CA LEU A 304 -32.21 8.34 24.11
C LEU A 304 -30.69 8.28 23.87
N SER A 305 -29.89 7.96 24.90
CA SER A 305 -28.42 7.84 24.81
C SER A 305 -27.93 6.58 24.06
N GLU A 306 -28.84 5.74 23.55
CA GLU A 306 -28.48 4.59 22.69
C GLU A 306 -28.17 4.95 21.23
N ASP A 307 -28.31 6.20 20.77
CA ASP A 307 -27.94 6.60 19.41
C ASP A 307 -26.52 7.20 19.35
N THR A 308 -25.52 6.34 19.59
CA THR A 308 -24.10 6.69 19.44
C THR A 308 -23.70 6.84 17.95
N PRO A 309 -22.54 7.48 17.64
CA PRO A 309 -21.97 7.59 16.28
C PRO A 309 -21.80 6.25 15.53
N THR A 310 -21.96 5.14 16.24
CA THR A 310 -22.09 3.77 15.74
C THR A 310 -23.06 3.67 14.57
N ARG A 311 -24.23 4.32 14.54
CA ARG A 311 -25.18 4.11 13.41
C ARG A 311 -24.68 4.57 12.04
N ARG A 312 -23.88 5.64 11.97
CA ARG A 312 -23.28 6.11 10.70
C ARG A 312 -22.21 5.12 10.22
N LEU A 313 -21.40 4.61 11.14
CA LEU A 313 -20.38 3.58 10.89
C LEU A 313 -20.99 2.19 10.61
N TRP A 314 -22.16 1.87 11.16
CA TRP A 314 -22.90 0.63 10.85
C TRP A 314 -23.50 0.65 9.43
N ARG A 315 -23.90 1.82 8.92
CA ARG A 315 -24.27 2.00 7.50
C ARG A 315 -23.07 1.83 6.58
N GLU A 316 -21.92 2.39 6.94
CA GLU A 316 -20.65 2.18 6.21
C GLU A 316 -20.16 0.73 6.29
N ARG A 317 -20.33 0.05 7.42
CA ARG A 317 -20.05 -1.38 7.61
C ARG A 317 -20.89 -2.24 6.66
N SER A 318 -22.18 -1.97 6.49
CA SER A 318 -23.02 -2.73 5.56
C SER A 318 -22.59 -2.54 4.10
N ALA A 319 -22.17 -1.33 3.71
CA ALA A 319 -21.62 -1.07 2.39
C ALA A 319 -20.26 -1.77 2.18
N TYR A 320 -19.38 -1.72 3.18
CA TYR A 320 -18.07 -2.37 3.16
C TYR A 320 -18.18 -3.91 3.17
N LEU A 321 -19.02 -4.50 4.02
CA LEU A 321 -19.27 -5.95 4.05
C LEU A 321 -19.90 -6.45 2.74
N SER A 322 -20.69 -5.62 2.07
CA SER A 322 -21.23 -5.93 0.74
C SER A 322 -20.14 -5.90 -0.34
N GLN A 323 -19.23 -4.93 -0.29
CA GLN A 323 -18.05 -4.87 -1.17
C GLN A 323 -17.06 -6.01 -0.90
N LEU A 324 -16.83 -6.36 0.37
CA LEU A 324 -15.93 -7.45 0.77
C LEU A 324 -16.50 -8.82 0.36
N LYS A 325 -17.82 -9.01 0.49
CA LYS A 325 -18.49 -10.20 -0.07
C LYS A 325 -18.33 -10.27 -1.58
N ALA A 326 -18.53 -9.16 -2.29
CA ALA A 326 -18.36 -9.10 -3.75
C ALA A 326 -16.90 -9.34 -4.20
N SER A 327 -15.90 -8.89 -3.42
CA SER A 327 -14.48 -9.07 -3.74
C SER A 327 -13.95 -10.47 -3.38
N LEU A 328 -14.57 -11.14 -2.41
CA LEU A 328 -14.25 -12.51 -1.98
C LEU A 328 -15.07 -13.59 -2.68
N SER A 329 -16.15 -13.24 -3.40
CA SER A 329 -16.90 -14.20 -4.21
C SER A 329 -15.98 -14.88 -5.25
N PRO A 330 -15.97 -16.23 -5.34
CA PRO A 330 -15.27 -16.92 -6.41
C PRO A 330 -15.94 -16.59 -7.76
N PRO A 331 -15.19 -16.55 -8.88
CA PRO A 331 -15.82 -16.57 -10.20
C PRO A 331 -16.69 -17.82 -10.34
N PRO A 332 -17.71 -17.82 -11.22
CA PRO A 332 -18.46 -19.04 -11.49
C PRO A 332 -17.47 -20.14 -11.88
N LEU A 333 -17.46 -21.21 -11.07
CA LEU A 333 -16.77 -22.44 -11.39
C LEU A 333 -17.24 -22.89 -12.78
N PHE A 334 -16.31 -23.43 -13.58
CA PHE A 334 -16.59 -24.16 -14.81
C PHE A 334 -17.89 -24.96 -14.65
N SER A 335 -18.98 -24.46 -15.22
CA SER A 335 -20.25 -25.15 -15.22
C SER A 335 -20.13 -26.30 -16.23
N SER A 336 -19.97 -27.50 -15.69
CA SER A 336 -20.59 -28.73 -16.20
C SER A 336 -20.88 -28.74 -17.71
N GLN A 337 -19.88 -29.11 -18.52
CA GLN A 337 -20.11 -29.80 -19.79
C GLN A 337 -19.84 -31.30 -19.60
N LEU A 338 -20.54 -31.91 -18.64
CA LEU A 338 -20.70 -33.36 -18.55
C LEU A 338 -22.05 -33.61 -17.91
N ASP A 339 -23.11 -33.36 -18.67
CA ASP A 339 -24.39 -34.07 -18.58
C ASP A 339 -25.26 -33.64 -19.77
N GLY A 340 -25.58 -34.59 -20.65
CA GLY A 340 -26.44 -34.34 -21.81
C GLY A 340 -26.02 -35.04 -23.10
N LYS A 341 -25.80 -36.36 -23.07
CA LYS A 341 -26.04 -37.23 -24.24
C LYS A 341 -26.74 -38.51 -23.79
N GLN A 342 -28.05 -38.38 -23.59
CA GLN A 342 -29.00 -39.44 -23.92
C GLN A 342 -29.78 -38.95 -25.14
N GLU A 343 -29.70 -39.70 -26.23
CA GLU A 343 -30.63 -39.87 -27.36
C GLU A 343 -29.82 -40.70 -28.39
N SER A 344 -30.01 -42.02 -28.46
CA SER A 344 -31.05 -42.74 -29.25
C SER A 344 -30.87 -42.60 -30.76
N GLU A 345 -30.05 -43.46 -31.35
CA GLU A 345 -30.30 -44.38 -32.49
C GLU A 345 -28.98 -44.95 -33.02
#